data_AF-A0A497F0L3-F1
#
_entry.id   AF-A0A497F0L3-F1
#
_cell.length_a   1.000
_cell.length_b   1.000
_cell.length_c   1.000
_cell.angle_alpha   90.00
_cell.angle_beta   90.00
_cell.angle_gamma   90.00
#
_symmetry.space_group_name_H-M   'P 1'
#
loop_
_entity.id
_entity.type
_entity.pdbx_description
1 polymer ?
#
loop_
_entity_poly.entity_id
_entity_poly.type
_entity_poly.pdbx_seq_one_letter_code
_entity_poly.pdbx_strand_id
1 'polypeptide(L)'
;MIGIYALALAVVTLLLSANPAYASSQAMVISLPKTTMLPSDVIVFYYEGSSDINVLTSENEHMVFEKVEGFGGGRYQGHLAMSFKPSNKSWVDNVIVAFYSAQPFNVNVTLYHTATDTSFYLGSYNCPANVTVQFVLPVRYVVYQSTTQQTTEWQKLLFSAESPLWRFLLYGAFFAMFGASWLLDAKDFKQRKGRRWTKQDSIALLIRYFFYASLFILFITSMVALGKLLFNVFALGSFELSLGMVVESAGILLLFAALYGLAKWRDWFDVIDEEE
;
A
#
# COMPACT_ATOMS: atom_id res chain seq x y z
N MET A 1 5.96 -69.42 -41.97
CA MET A 1 4.71 -68.66 -41.73
C MET A 1 4.77 -67.67 -40.56
N ILE A 2 5.92 -67.43 -39.91
CA ILE A 2 6.04 -66.50 -38.75
C ILE A 2 6.51 -65.09 -39.18
N GLY A 3 7.25 -64.97 -40.29
CA GLY A 3 7.82 -63.68 -40.75
C GLY A 3 6.81 -62.67 -41.29
N ILE A 4 5.69 -63.12 -41.89
CA ILE A 4 4.69 -62.21 -42.48
C ILE A 4 3.89 -61.48 -41.40
N TYR A 5 3.57 -62.16 -40.29
CA TYR A 5 2.86 -61.54 -39.16
C TYR A 5 3.72 -60.53 -38.41
N ALA A 6 5.02 -60.79 -38.25
CA ALA A 6 5.95 -59.84 -37.65
C ALA A 6 6.08 -58.55 -38.49
N LEU A 7 6.08 -58.70 -39.82
CA LEU A 7 6.17 -57.56 -40.75
C LEU A 7 4.85 -56.77 -40.79
N ALA A 8 3.70 -57.45 -40.76
CA ALA A 8 2.40 -56.80 -40.65
C ALA A 8 2.26 -56.05 -39.32
N LEU A 9 2.72 -56.62 -38.21
CA LEU A 9 2.70 -55.96 -36.89
C LEU A 9 3.60 -54.73 -36.88
N ALA A 10 4.80 -54.83 -37.47
CA ALA A 10 5.75 -53.73 -37.58
C ALA A 10 5.19 -52.58 -38.43
N VAL A 11 4.54 -52.88 -39.56
CA VAL A 11 3.89 -51.90 -40.44
C VAL A 11 2.69 -51.25 -39.75
N VAL A 12 1.88 -52.02 -39.01
CA VAL A 12 0.78 -51.47 -38.19
C VAL A 12 1.32 -50.56 -37.10
N THR A 13 2.37 -50.94 -36.37
CA THR A 13 2.99 -50.05 -35.36
C THR A 13 3.63 -48.81 -35.98
N LEU A 14 4.21 -48.91 -37.19
CA LEU A 14 4.78 -47.77 -37.90
C LEU A 14 3.67 -46.81 -38.37
N LEU A 15 2.55 -47.34 -38.87
CA LEU A 15 1.37 -46.57 -39.27
C LEU A 15 0.65 -45.93 -38.08
N LEU A 16 0.63 -46.59 -36.92
CA LEU A 16 0.12 -46.00 -35.66
C LEU A 16 1.05 -44.90 -35.13
N SER A 17 2.37 -45.00 -35.33
CA SER A 17 3.33 -43.95 -34.96
C SER A 17 3.36 -42.76 -35.94
N ALA A 18 2.87 -42.97 -37.16
CA ALA A 18 2.83 -41.96 -38.22
C ALA A 18 1.56 -41.09 -38.20
N ASN A 19 0.67 -41.27 -37.22
CA ASN A 19 -0.52 -40.45 -37.06
C ASN A 19 -0.27 -39.41 -35.96
N PRO A 20 0.14 -38.16 -36.27
CA PRO A 20 0.26 -37.08 -35.29
C PRO A 20 -1.12 -36.52 -34.90
N ALA A 21 -2.18 -37.33 -34.97
CA ALA A 21 -3.55 -36.94 -34.62
C ALA A 21 -3.77 -36.78 -33.11
N TYR A 22 -2.76 -37.10 -32.31
CA TYR A 22 -2.69 -36.75 -30.89
C TYR A 22 -1.31 -36.18 -30.58
N ALA A 23 -0.88 -35.16 -31.35
CA ALA A 23 0.05 -34.19 -30.80
C ALA A 23 -0.58 -33.68 -29.50
N SER A 24 0.10 -33.92 -28.38
CA SER A 24 -0.24 -33.39 -27.07
C SER A 24 -0.77 -31.97 -27.24
N SER A 25 -1.95 -31.66 -26.72
CA SER A 25 -2.42 -30.28 -26.58
C SER A 25 -1.42 -29.54 -25.69
N GLN A 26 -0.34 -29.04 -26.28
CA GLN A 26 0.67 -28.26 -25.59
C GLN A 26 -0.01 -26.94 -25.27
N ALA A 27 -0.62 -26.84 -24.09
CA ALA A 27 -1.11 -25.57 -23.60
C ALA A 27 0.13 -24.69 -23.35
N MET A 28 0.24 -23.59 -24.11
CA MET A 28 1.30 -22.62 -23.88
C MET A 28 0.84 -21.70 -22.75
N VAL A 29 1.52 -21.74 -21.61
CA VAL A 29 1.19 -20.89 -20.46
C VAL A 29 2.06 -19.65 -20.46
N ILE A 30 1.44 -18.47 -20.51
CA ILE A 30 2.08 -17.16 -20.46
C ILE A 30 1.70 -16.51 -19.12
N SER A 31 2.68 -16.29 -18.25
CA SER A 31 2.46 -15.54 -17.01
C SER A 31 2.63 -14.04 -17.28
N LEU A 32 1.55 -13.29 -17.10
CA LEU A 32 1.56 -11.84 -17.23
C LEU A 32 2.21 -11.19 -15.99
N PRO A 33 2.77 -9.98 -16.12
CA PRO A 33 3.33 -9.27 -14.98
C PRO A 33 2.28 -9.04 -13.90
N LYS A 34 2.71 -9.15 -12.64
CA LYS A 34 1.86 -8.90 -11.48
C LYS A 34 1.32 -7.49 -11.53
N THR A 35 0.00 -7.39 -11.58
CA THR A 35 -0.69 -6.11 -11.77
C THR A 35 -1.56 -5.81 -10.56
N THR A 36 -1.38 -4.63 -9.98
CA THR A 36 -2.27 -4.12 -8.93
C THR A 36 -3.39 -3.36 -9.62
N MET A 37 -4.63 -3.73 -9.34
CA MET A 37 -5.79 -3.12 -9.97
C MET A 37 -6.72 -2.48 -8.94
N LEU A 38 -7.33 -1.38 -9.34
CA LEU A 38 -8.31 -0.60 -8.60
C LEU A 38 -9.74 -1.00 -8.99
N PRO A 39 -10.76 -0.64 -8.17
CA PRO A 39 -12.16 -0.98 -8.43
C PRO A 39 -12.71 -0.53 -9.79
N SER A 40 -12.18 0.57 -10.33
CA SER A 40 -12.58 1.11 -11.62
C SER A 40 -11.73 0.62 -12.79
N ASP A 41 -10.69 -0.18 -12.55
CA ASP A 41 -9.77 -0.57 -13.62
C ASP A 41 -10.32 -1.70 -14.48
N VAL A 42 -9.93 -1.70 -15.75
CA VAL A 42 -10.32 -2.71 -16.73
C VAL A 42 -9.07 -3.23 -17.43
N ILE A 43 -8.93 -4.55 -17.55
CA ILE A 43 -7.90 -5.14 -18.42
C ILE A 43 -8.56 -5.57 -19.71
N VAL A 44 -7.95 -5.19 -20.82
CA VAL A 44 -8.44 -5.52 -22.15
C VAL A 44 -7.40 -6.35 -22.88
N PHE A 45 -7.83 -7.50 -23.39
CA PHE A 45 -7.07 -8.34 -24.31
C PHE A 45 -7.59 -8.09 -25.70
N TYR A 46 -6.85 -7.31 -26.50
CA TYR A 46 -7.12 -7.14 -27.92
C TYR A 46 -6.50 -8.29 -28.69
N TYR A 47 -7.28 -8.97 -29.51
CA TYR A 47 -6.78 -10.07 -30.33
C TYR A 47 -7.12 -9.85 -31.80
N GLU A 48 -6.19 -10.25 -32.65
CA GLU A 48 -6.37 -10.22 -34.10
C GLU A 48 -5.74 -11.45 -34.76
N GLY A 49 -6.41 -11.98 -35.78
CA GLY A 49 -5.95 -13.13 -36.54
C GLY A 49 -6.62 -13.26 -37.89
N SER A 50 -6.10 -14.17 -38.71
CA SER A 50 -6.65 -14.51 -40.03
C SER A 50 -7.71 -15.61 -39.99
N SER A 51 -7.88 -16.28 -38.85
CA SER A 51 -8.96 -17.24 -38.59
C SER A 51 -9.69 -16.91 -37.30
N ASP A 52 -10.83 -17.56 -37.08
CA ASP A 52 -11.63 -17.41 -35.87
C ASP A 52 -10.82 -17.72 -34.59
N ILE A 53 -11.05 -16.95 -33.52
CA ILE A 53 -10.30 -17.02 -32.27
C ILE A 53 -11.28 -17.33 -31.14
N ASN A 54 -11.20 -18.55 -30.63
CA ASN A 54 -11.98 -18.99 -29.50
C ASN A 54 -11.34 -18.50 -28.21
N VAL A 55 -12.16 -17.90 -27.33
CA VAL A 55 -11.73 -17.36 -26.04
C VAL A 55 -12.51 -18.05 -24.93
N LEU A 56 -11.78 -18.51 -23.92
CA LEU A 56 -12.32 -19.14 -22.72
C LEU A 56 -11.81 -18.37 -21.49
N THR A 57 -12.70 -18.07 -20.56
CA THR A 57 -12.38 -17.38 -19.32
C THR A 57 -12.66 -18.28 -18.13
N SER A 58 -11.80 -18.22 -17.10
CA SER A 58 -12.13 -18.86 -15.83
C SER A 58 -13.39 -18.24 -15.25
N GLU A 59 -14.32 -19.08 -14.80
CA GLU A 59 -15.41 -18.60 -13.95
C GLU A 59 -14.80 -18.05 -12.66
N ASN A 60 -15.15 -16.82 -12.30
CA ASN A 60 -14.65 -16.18 -11.08
C ASN A 60 -15.78 -15.36 -10.46
N GLU A 61 -16.00 -15.54 -9.16
CA GLU A 61 -17.07 -14.86 -8.44
C GLU A 61 -16.88 -13.33 -8.41
N HIS A 62 -15.66 -12.83 -8.55
CA HIS A 62 -15.29 -11.43 -8.37
C HIS A 62 -15.11 -10.63 -9.67
N MET A 63 -15.22 -11.26 -10.84
CA MET A 63 -15.00 -10.59 -12.13
C MET A 63 -16.16 -10.73 -13.10
N VAL A 64 -16.22 -9.79 -14.03
CA VAL A 64 -17.10 -9.80 -15.19
C VAL A 64 -16.22 -9.77 -16.43
N PHE A 65 -16.56 -10.62 -17.40
CA PHE A 65 -15.91 -10.69 -18.68
C PHE A 65 -16.90 -10.24 -19.75
N GLU A 66 -16.50 -9.25 -20.54
CA GLU A 66 -17.24 -8.78 -21.70
C GLU A 66 -16.42 -9.10 -22.94
N LYS A 67 -17.00 -9.91 -23.83
CA LYS A 67 -16.37 -10.34 -25.07
C LYS A 67 -17.07 -9.65 -26.24
N VAL A 68 -16.30 -8.94 -27.06
CA VAL A 68 -16.80 -8.32 -28.29
C VAL A 68 -15.95 -8.80 -29.46
N GLU A 69 -16.62 -9.36 -30.47
CA GLU A 69 -15.99 -9.89 -31.66
C GLU A 69 -16.45 -9.14 -32.89
N GLY A 70 -15.53 -8.91 -33.81
CA GLY A 70 -15.79 -8.24 -35.07
C GLY A 70 -15.04 -8.91 -36.22
N PHE A 71 -15.71 -8.98 -37.37
CA PHE A 71 -15.06 -9.36 -38.61
C PHE A 71 -14.99 -8.13 -39.52
N GLY A 72 -13.77 -7.69 -39.83
CA GLY A 72 -13.54 -6.47 -40.59
C GLY A 72 -12.23 -6.53 -41.36
N GLY A 73 -12.24 -6.09 -42.63
CA GLY A 73 -11.03 -6.04 -43.45
C GLY A 73 -10.39 -7.41 -43.75
N GLY A 74 -11.16 -8.51 -43.70
CA GLY A 74 -10.65 -9.87 -43.93
C GLY A 74 -9.88 -10.48 -42.75
N ARG A 75 -9.98 -9.87 -41.56
CA ARG A 75 -9.39 -10.37 -40.31
C ARG A 75 -10.46 -10.55 -39.24
N TYR A 76 -10.25 -11.55 -38.39
CA TYR A 76 -10.98 -11.73 -37.15
C TYR A 76 -10.30 -10.91 -36.07
N GLN A 77 -11.04 -9.94 -35.52
CA GLN A 77 -10.53 -9.06 -34.47
C GLN A 77 -11.56 -8.97 -33.35
N GLY A 78 -11.08 -8.85 -32.13
CA GLY A 78 -11.97 -8.73 -30.99
C GLY A 78 -11.24 -8.21 -29.78
N HIS A 79 -12.02 -7.98 -28.74
CA HIS A 79 -11.46 -7.72 -27.43
C HIS A 79 -12.23 -8.45 -26.35
N LEU A 80 -11.49 -8.89 -25.35
CA LEU A 80 -12.02 -9.37 -24.09
C LEU A 80 -11.70 -8.32 -23.04
N ALA A 81 -12.72 -7.63 -22.53
CA ALA A 81 -12.62 -6.73 -21.40
C ALA A 81 -12.93 -7.49 -20.11
N MET A 82 -12.05 -7.31 -19.13
CA MET A 82 -12.15 -7.89 -17.79
C MET A 82 -12.28 -6.76 -16.77
N SER A 83 -13.39 -6.74 -16.06
CA SER A 83 -13.69 -5.75 -15.01
C SER A 83 -14.07 -6.44 -13.70
N PHE A 84 -13.97 -5.70 -12.60
CA PHE A 84 -14.36 -6.22 -11.30
C PHE A 84 -15.85 -6.09 -11.05
N LYS A 85 -16.43 -7.10 -10.40
CA LYS A 85 -17.69 -6.89 -9.69
C LYS A 85 -17.44 -5.97 -8.50
N PRO A 86 -18.38 -5.07 -8.15
CA PRO A 86 -18.26 -4.24 -6.96
C PRO A 86 -18.02 -5.12 -5.72
N SER A 87 -16.89 -4.93 -5.06
CA SER A 87 -16.52 -5.68 -3.86
C SER A 87 -15.90 -4.75 -2.82
N ASN A 88 -16.21 -5.00 -1.55
CA ASN A 88 -15.68 -4.25 -0.41
C ASN A 88 -14.47 -4.93 0.25
N LYS A 89 -13.99 -6.05 -0.31
CA LYS A 89 -12.88 -6.83 0.21
C LYS A 89 -11.75 -6.88 -0.80
N SER A 90 -10.53 -6.60 -0.34
CA SER A 90 -9.32 -6.87 -1.12
C SER A 90 -9.10 -8.38 -1.22
N TRP A 91 -8.54 -8.81 -2.35
CA TRP A 91 -8.24 -10.22 -2.61
C TRP A 91 -7.07 -10.34 -3.58
N VAL A 92 -6.48 -11.52 -3.62
CA VAL A 92 -5.40 -11.88 -4.54
C VAL A 92 -5.79 -13.21 -5.17
N ASP A 93 -5.84 -13.25 -6.49
CA ASP A 93 -6.16 -14.46 -7.23
C ASP A 93 -5.43 -14.48 -8.58
N ASN A 94 -5.34 -15.67 -9.17
CA ASN A 94 -4.77 -15.87 -10.50
C ASN A 94 -5.89 -16.07 -11.49
N VAL A 95 -6.05 -15.08 -12.37
CA VAL A 95 -7.08 -15.11 -13.40
C VAL A 95 -6.53 -15.79 -14.63
N ILE A 96 -7.31 -16.72 -15.17
CA ILE A 96 -6.91 -17.50 -16.33
C ILE A 96 -7.81 -17.13 -17.50
N VAL A 97 -7.19 -16.73 -18.61
CA VAL A 97 -7.84 -16.54 -19.91
C VAL A 97 -7.12 -17.39 -20.93
N ALA A 98 -7.85 -18.21 -21.68
CA ALA A 98 -7.29 -19.07 -22.71
C ALA A 98 -7.81 -18.67 -24.09
N PHE A 99 -6.91 -18.66 -25.07
CA PHE A 99 -7.19 -18.34 -26.47
C PHE A 99 -6.77 -19.52 -27.35
N TYR A 100 -7.57 -19.82 -28.37
CA TYR A 100 -7.26 -20.86 -29.34
C TYR A 100 -7.65 -20.41 -30.75
N SER A 101 -6.78 -20.67 -31.73
CA SER A 101 -7.09 -20.46 -33.14
C SER A 101 -6.39 -21.48 -34.02
N ALA A 102 -6.96 -21.76 -35.19
CA ALA A 102 -6.40 -22.67 -36.18
C ALA A 102 -5.20 -22.06 -36.94
N GLN A 103 -5.06 -20.73 -36.93
CA GLN A 103 -3.93 -20.00 -37.51
C GLN A 103 -3.25 -19.13 -36.45
N PRO A 104 -2.03 -18.63 -36.70
CA PRO A 104 -1.35 -17.74 -35.77
C PRO A 104 -2.15 -16.44 -35.58
N PHE A 105 -2.12 -15.93 -34.36
CA PHE A 105 -2.84 -14.72 -33.98
C PHE A 105 -2.04 -13.91 -32.97
N ASN A 106 -2.35 -12.63 -32.82
CA ASN A 106 -1.68 -11.75 -31.87
C ASN A 106 -2.64 -11.37 -30.75
N VAL A 107 -2.11 -11.26 -29.53
CA VAL A 107 -2.85 -10.77 -28.36
C VAL A 107 -2.07 -9.63 -27.73
N ASN A 108 -2.70 -8.46 -27.64
CA ASN A 108 -2.19 -7.29 -26.95
C ASN A 108 -2.96 -7.10 -25.66
N VAL A 109 -2.23 -6.96 -24.55
CA VAL A 109 -2.83 -6.83 -23.21
C VAL A 109 -2.55 -5.43 -22.67
N THR A 110 -3.61 -4.74 -22.31
CA THR A 110 -3.57 -3.37 -21.80
C THR A 110 -4.42 -3.23 -20.55
N LEU A 111 -3.88 -2.56 -19.53
CA LEU A 111 -4.62 -2.12 -18.35
C LEU A 111 -5.10 -0.69 -18.57
N TYR A 112 -6.38 -0.43 -18.37
CA TYR A 112 -6.98 0.90 -18.40
C TYR A 112 -7.41 1.30 -16.99
N HIS A 113 -6.85 2.42 -16.52
CA HIS A 113 -7.27 3.08 -15.29
C HIS A 113 -8.37 4.09 -15.59
N THR A 114 -9.62 3.67 -15.43
CA THR A 114 -10.79 4.49 -15.78
C THR A 114 -10.90 5.77 -14.93
N ALA A 115 -10.33 5.78 -13.73
CA ALA A 115 -10.34 6.96 -12.84
C ALA A 115 -9.39 8.08 -13.29
N THR A 116 -8.27 7.73 -13.94
CA THR A 116 -7.24 8.68 -14.36
C THR A 116 -7.15 8.82 -15.88
N ASP A 117 -7.97 8.06 -16.62
CA ASP A 117 -7.94 7.94 -18.08
C ASP A 117 -6.54 7.61 -18.63
N THR A 118 -5.80 6.78 -17.87
CA THR A 118 -4.45 6.34 -18.25
C THR A 118 -4.47 4.89 -18.68
N SER A 119 -3.68 4.55 -19.70
CA SER A 119 -3.50 3.18 -20.16
C SER A 119 -2.06 2.72 -19.94
N PHE A 120 -1.91 1.49 -19.47
CA PHE A 120 -0.64 0.84 -19.24
C PHE A 120 -0.56 -0.43 -20.09
N TYR A 121 0.44 -0.49 -20.95
CA TYR A 121 0.66 -1.62 -21.85
C TYR A 121 1.39 -2.74 -21.11
N LEU A 122 0.74 -3.91 -21.00
CA LEU A 122 1.28 -5.07 -20.29
C LEU A 122 2.11 -5.99 -21.19
N GLY A 123 1.82 -6.04 -22.50
CA GLY A 123 2.60 -6.78 -23.48
C GLY A 123 1.83 -7.15 -24.75
N SER A 124 2.57 -7.62 -25.76
CA SER A 124 2.03 -8.24 -26.98
C SER A 124 2.63 -9.62 -27.13
N TYR A 125 1.79 -10.57 -27.50
CA TYR A 125 2.10 -11.98 -27.56
C TYR A 125 1.65 -12.55 -28.90
N ASN A 126 2.62 -13.05 -29.65
CA ASN A 126 2.36 -13.77 -30.89
C ASN A 126 2.05 -15.23 -30.54
N CYS A 127 0.82 -15.63 -30.78
CA CYS A 127 0.29 -16.94 -30.42
C CYS A 127 0.39 -17.88 -31.63
N PRO A 128 1.00 -19.08 -31.48
CA PRO A 128 1.14 -20.03 -32.57
C PRO A 128 -0.21 -20.68 -32.95
N ALA A 129 -0.28 -21.19 -34.18
CA ALA A 129 -1.45 -21.93 -34.67
C ALA A 129 -1.66 -23.26 -33.94
N ASN A 130 -2.92 -23.69 -33.81
CA ASN A 130 -3.33 -25.00 -33.28
C ASN A 130 -2.86 -25.27 -31.84
N VAL A 131 -2.59 -24.21 -31.08
CA VAL A 131 -2.13 -24.27 -29.70
C VAL A 131 -3.06 -23.41 -28.85
N THR A 132 -3.52 -23.96 -27.72
CA THR A 132 -4.25 -23.18 -26.73
C THR A 132 -3.25 -22.37 -25.92
N VAL A 133 -3.30 -21.05 -26.03
CA VAL A 133 -2.46 -20.13 -25.25
C VAL A 133 -3.23 -19.66 -24.03
N GLN A 134 -2.70 -19.97 -22.85
CA GLN A 134 -3.28 -19.64 -21.55
C GLN A 134 -2.51 -18.48 -20.93
N PHE A 135 -3.18 -17.35 -20.74
CA PHE A 135 -2.66 -16.21 -19.99
C PHE A 135 -3.05 -16.35 -18.52
N VAL A 136 -2.05 -16.41 -17.65
CA VAL A 136 -2.20 -16.39 -16.21
C VAL A 136 -1.85 -15.00 -15.72
N LEU A 137 -2.87 -14.29 -15.24
CA LEU A 137 -2.74 -12.94 -14.71
C LEU A 137 -2.84 -12.98 -13.18
N PRO A 138 -1.73 -12.76 -12.45
CA PRO A 138 -1.78 -12.57 -11.02
C PRO A 138 -2.35 -11.18 -10.70
N VAL A 139 -3.61 -11.14 -10.27
CA VAL A 139 -4.34 -9.91 -9.93
C VAL A 139 -4.28 -9.68 -8.43
N ARG A 140 -3.85 -8.48 -8.05
CA ARG A 140 -4.05 -7.96 -6.69
C ARG A 140 -5.13 -6.89 -6.73
N TYR A 141 -6.31 -7.24 -6.24
CA TYR A 141 -7.41 -6.30 -6.09
C TYR A 141 -7.26 -5.52 -4.79
N VAL A 142 -7.10 -4.20 -4.90
CA VAL A 142 -6.99 -3.31 -3.74
C VAL A 142 -8.19 -2.37 -3.76
N VAL A 143 -9.15 -2.65 -2.87
CA VAL A 143 -10.10 -1.62 -2.45
C VAL A 143 -9.30 -0.65 -1.59
N TYR A 144 -9.07 0.56 -2.09
CA TYR A 144 -8.85 1.67 -1.17
C TYR A 144 -10.16 1.78 -0.39
N GLN A 145 -10.22 1.18 0.79
CA GLN A 145 -11.19 1.59 1.78
C GLN A 145 -10.88 3.07 2.01
N SER A 146 -11.57 3.97 1.31
CA SER A 146 -12.01 5.20 1.94
C SER A 146 -12.63 4.72 3.24
N THR A 147 -11.92 4.95 4.35
CA THR A 147 -12.17 4.30 5.62
C THR A 147 -13.48 4.83 6.21
N THR A 148 -14.61 4.45 5.60
CA THR A 148 -15.90 4.25 6.27
C THR A 148 -15.93 2.85 6.88
N GLN A 149 -14.79 2.38 7.40
CA GLN A 149 -14.91 1.60 8.63
C GLN A 149 -15.59 2.54 9.63
N GLN A 150 -16.62 2.04 10.30
CA GLN A 150 -17.08 2.63 11.56
C GLN A 150 -15.87 2.65 12.49
N THR A 151 -15.06 3.69 12.36
CA THR A 151 -13.97 3.96 13.27
C THR A 151 -14.66 4.24 14.58
N THR A 152 -14.47 3.31 15.51
CA THR A 152 -14.84 3.53 16.90
C THR A 152 -14.23 4.87 17.34
N GLU A 153 -14.91 5.62 18.20
CA GLU A 153 -14.50 6.99 18.60
C GLU A 153 -12.99 7.10 18.92
N TRP A 154 -12.43 6.07 19.56
CA TRP A 154 -11.00 6.01 19.91
C TRP A 154 -10.07 5.88 18.69
N GLN A 155 -10.49 5.19 17.62
CA GLN A 155 -9.73 5.09 16.37
C GLN A 155 -9.69 6.44 15.64
N LYS A 156 -10.82 7.17 15.62
CA LYS A 156 -10.86 8.54 15.07
C LYS A 156 -9.90 9.46 15.82
N LEU A 157 -9.85 9.34 17.15
CA LEU A 157 -8.90 10.11 17.97
C LEU A 157 -7.44 9.78 17.61
N LEU A 158 -7.08 8.50 17.47
CA LEU A 158 -5.73 8.10 17.06
C LEU A 158 -5.35 8.65 15.68
N PHE A 159 -6.19 8.49 14.67
CA PHE A 159 -5.89 8.99 13.33
C PHE A 159 -5.90 10.53 13.26
N SER A 160 -6.81 11.18 13.99
CA SER A 160 -6.87 12.64 14.05
C SER A 160 -5.70 13.26 14.81
N ALA A 161 -5.00 12.53 15.69
CA ALA A 161 -3.84 13.02 16.43
C ALA A 161 -2.73 13.57 15.51
N GLU A 162 -2.65 13.13 14.26
CA GLU A 162 -1.68 13.65 13.29
C GLU A 162 -2.07 14.98 12.66
N SER A 163 -3.29 15.47 12.86
CA SER A 163 -3.72 16.75 12.29
C SER A 163 -2.92 17.90 12.89
N PRO A 164 -2.60 18.94 12.10
CA PRO A 164 -1.88 20.12 12.61
C PRO A 164 -2.57 20.76 13.81
N LEU A 165 -3.92 20.81 13.80
CA LEU A 165 -4.72 21.36 14.89
C LEU A 165 -4.51 20.61 16.21
N TRP A 166 -4.51 19.27 16.16
CA TRP A 166 -4.28 18.46 17.36
C TRP A 166 -2.88 18.66 17.94
N ARG A 167 -1.86 18.78 17.07
CA ARG A 167 -0.49 19.08 17.50
C ARG A 167 -0.40 20.43 18.20
N PHE A 168 -1.00 21.48 17.62
CA PHE A 168 -1.04 22.81 18.24
C PHE A 168 -1.77 22.80 19.58
N LEU A 169 -2.90 22.10 19.67
CA LEU A 169 -3.65 21.98 20.93
C LEU A 169 -2.84 21.23 22.00
N LEU A 170 -2.20 20.11 21.64
CA LEU A 170 -1.40 19.32 22.56
C LEU A 170 -0.19 20.12 23.07
N TYR A 171 0.60 20.70 22.16
CA TYR A 171 1.75 21.52 22.56
C TYR A 171 1.31 22.75 23.37
N GLY A 172 0.28 23.46 22.91
CA GLY A 172 -0.26 24.63 23.59
C GLY A 172 -0.76 24.31 24.99
N ALA A 173 -1.48 23.19 25.18
CA ALA A 173 -2.00 22.79 26.48
C ALA A 173 -0.87 22.49 27.49
N PHE A 174 0.15 21.73 27.07
CA PHE A 174 1.28 21.41 27.95
C PHE A 174 2.13 22.65 28.27
N PHE A 175 2.45 23.49 27.29
CA PHE A 175 3.18 24.73 27.56
C PHE A 175 2.38 25.71 28.43
N ALA A 176 1.06 25.80 28.25
CA ALA A 176 0.21 26.62 29.10
C ALA A 176 0.16 26.10 30.54
N MET A 177 0.04 24.77 30.73
CA MET A 177 0.00 24.15 32.04
C MET A 177 1.31 24.36 32.81
N PHE A 178 2.46 24.04 32.19
CA PHE A 178 3.78 24.26 32.81
C PHE A 178 4.11 25.75 32.95
N GLY A 179 3.62 26.60 32.04
CA GLY A 179 3.74 28.06 32.14
C GLY A 179 2.95 28.63 33.32
N ALA A 180 1.75 28.10 33.60
CA ALA A 180 0.98 28.48 34.78
C ALA A 180 1.69 28.05 36.07
N SER A 181 2.24 26.84 36.13
CA SER A 181 3.06 26.37 37.26
C SER A 181 4.29 27.26 37.46
N TRP A 182 5.00 27.61 36.38
CA TRP A 182 6.12 28.56 36.44
C TRP A 182 5.70 29.92 37.02
N LEU A 183 4.56 30.49 36.60
CA LEU A 183 4.10 31.78 37.10
C LEU A 183 3.81 31.76 38.60
N LEU A 184 3.21 30.68 39.09
CA LEU A 184 2.91 30.50 40.51
C LEU A 184 4.20 30.38 41.32
N ASP A 185 5.12 29.51 40.89
CA ASP A 185 6.39 29.30 41.57
C ASP A 185 7.27 30.56 41.53
N ALA A 186 7.37 31.23 40.38
CA ALA A 186 8.14 32.47 40.26
C ALA A 186 7.63 33.55 41.22
N LYS A 187 6.31 33.60 41.45
CA LYS A 187 5.71 34.53 42.42
C LYS A 187 6.04 34.12 43.85
N ASP A 188 5.96 32.83 44.18
CA ASP A 188 6.28 32.31 45.51
C ASP A 188 7.77 32.49 45.85
N PHE A 189 8.68 32.09 44.95
CA PHE A 189 10.12 32.30 45.14
C PHE A 189 10.50 33.77 45.27
N LYS A 190 9.85 34.66 44.53
CA LYS A 190 10.04 36.11 44.68
C LYS A 190 9.60 36.62 46.06
N GLN A 191 8.57 36.01 46.67
CA GLN A 191 8.14 36.34 48.03
C GLN A 191 9.11 35.79 49.08
N ARG A 192 9.57 34.53 48.94
CA ARG A 192 10.48 33.88 49.90
C ARG A 192 11.90 34.43 49.86
N LYS A 193 12.50 34.56 48.66
CA LYS A 193 13.91 35.00 48.49
C LYS A 193 14.05 36.53 48.36
N GLY A 194 12.94 37.26 48.27
CA GLY A 194 12.89 38.72 48.38
C GLY A 194 13.83 39.45 47.41
N ARG A 195 14.79 40.22 47.96
CA ARG A 195 15.76 41.02 47.17
C ARG A 195 16.80 40.20 46.41
N ARG A 196 17.01 38.92 46.76
CA ARG A 196 17.96 38.04 46.04
C ARG A 196 17.40 37.53 44.72
N TRP A 197 16.08 37.59 44.53
CA TRP A 197 15.42 37.12 43.32
C TRP A 197 15.53 38.15 42.19
N THR A 198 16.24 37.78 41.13
CA THR A 198 16.46 38.61 39.94
C THR A 198 15.53 38.21 38.79
N LYS A 199 15.46 39.05 37.75
CA LYS A 199 14.71 38.70 36.52
C LYS A 199 15.33 37.49 35.80
N GLN A 200 16.62 37.27 35.97
CA GLN A 200 17.34 36.16 35.37
C GLN A 200 16.89 34.83 35.98
N ASP A 201 16.67 34.78 37.29
CA ASP A 201 16.17 33.58 37.99
C ASP A 201 14.75 33.20 37.52
N SER A 202 13.89 34.19 37.29
CA SER A 202 12.57 33.94 36.68
C SER A 202 12.67 33.31 35.28
N ILE A 203 13.65 33.74 34.46
CA ILE A 203 13.87 33.18 33.13
C ILE A 203 14.48 31.77 33.21
N ALA A 204 15.41 31.55 34.13
CA ALA A 204 15.99 30.22 34.37
C ALA A 204 14.91 29.22 34.81
N LEU A 205 14.03 29.63 35.73
CA LEU A 205 12.89 28.83 36.15
C LEU A 205 11.94 28.53 34.98
N LEU A 206 11.67 29.51 34.10
CA LEU A 206 10.85 29.30 32.90
C LEU A 206 11.46 28.22 31.99
N ILE A 207 12.77 28.33 31.73
CA ILE A 207 13.50 27.37 30.88
C ILE A 207 13.42 25.96 31.47
N ARG A 208 13.56 25.81 32.79
CA ARG A 208 13.40 24.53 33.50
C ARG A 208 12.00 23.94 33.30
N TYR A 209 10.96 24.74 33.51
CA TYR A 209 9.58 24.30 33.32
C TYR A 209 9.27 23.91 31.88
N PHE A 210 9.73 24.70 30.90
CA PHE A 210 9.52 24.40 29.48
C PHE A 210 10.34 23.22 28.97
N PHE A 211 11.53 22.99 29.54
CA PHE A 211 12.27 21.75 29.31
C PHE A 211 11.45 20.53 29.75
N TYR A 212 10.90 20.53 30.97
CA TYR A 212 10.04 19.44 31.42
C TYR A 212 8.76 19.29 30.58
N ALA A 213 8.13 20.39 30.18
CA ALA A 213 6.99 20.37 29.27
C ALA A 213 7.34 19.66 27.95
N SER A 214 8.47 20.02 27.34
CA SER A 214 8.93 19.41 26.08
C SER A 214 9.26 17.92 26.22
N LEU A 215 9.78 17.49 27.37
CA LEU A 215 10.04 16.07 27.67
C LEU A 215 8.73 15.28 27.76
N PHE A 216 7.73 15.81 28.49
CA PHE A 216 6.41 15.20 28.56
C PHE A 216 5.72 15.10 27.20
N ILE A 217 5.83 16.14 26.38
CA ILE A 217 5.31 16.15 25.02
C ILE A 217 5.98 15.04 24.18
N LEU A 218 7.31 14.91 24.22
CA LEU A 218 8.01 13.84 23.50
C LEU A 218 7.57 12.46 23.97
N PHE A 219 7.41 12.27 25.27
CA PHE A 219 6.94 10.99 25.84
C PHE A 219 5.54 10.62 25.32
N ILE A 220 4.59 11.56 25.36
CA ILE A 220 3.21 11.32 24.90
C ILE A 220 3.16 11.07 23.39
N THR A 221 3.84 11.89 22.60
CA THR A 221 3.87 11.71 21.14
C THR A 221 4.54 10.39 20.73
N SER A 222 5.57 9.94 21.48
CA SER A 222 6.19 8.62 21.29
C SER A 222 5.22 7.48 21.59
N MET A 223 4.43 7.59 22.67
CA MET A 223 3.38 6.61 22.99
C MET A 223 2.30 6.55 21.91
N VAL A 224 1.88 7.69 21.36
CA VAL A 224 0.92 7.74 20.25
C VAL A 224 1.49 7.09 18.99
N ALA A 225 2.74 7.39 18.63
CA ALA A 225 3.40 6.80 17.47
C ALA A 225 3.55 5.27 17.62
N LEU A 226 3.93 4.79 18.81
CA LEU A 226 4.00 3.36 19.12
C LEU A 226 2.62 2.70 19.02
N GLY A 227 1.58 3.33 19.57
CA GLY A 227 0.20 2.84 19.48
C GLY A 227 -0.28 2.70 18.03
N LYS A 228 0.04 3.67 17.17
CA LYS A 228 -0.25 3.61 15.73
C LYS A 228 0.48 2.48 15.04
N LEU A 229 1.78 2.31 15.32
CA LEU A 229 2.56 1.22 14.74
C LEU A 229 1.97 -0.14 15.14
N LEU A 230 1.65 -0.35 16.42
CA LEU A 230 1.03 -1.59 16.88
C LEU A 230 -0.32 -1.82 16.18
N PHE A 231 -1.15 -0.78 16.05
CA PHE A 231 -2.43 -0.89 15.35
C PHE A 231 -2.26 -1.27 13.87
N ASN A 232 -1.35 -0.61 13.14
CA ASN A 232 -1.11 -0.88 11.73
C ASN A 232 -0.60 -2.32 11.51
N VAL A 233 0.32 -2.78 12.34
CA VAL A 233 0.89 -4.12 12.25
C VAL A 233 -0.15 -5.20 12.56
N PHE A 234 -0.88 -5.07 13.67
CA PHE A 234 -1.79 -6.13 14.14
C PHE A 234 -3.17 -6.09 13.50
N ALA A 235 -3.70 -4.92 13.14
CA ALA A 235 -5.05 -4.79 12.58
C ALA A 235 -5.06 -4.72 11.05
N LEU A 236 -4.05 -4.10 10.43
CA LEU A 236 -4.02 -3.84 8.98
C LEU A 236 -2.97 -4.68 8.23
N GLY A 237 -2.03 -5.32 8.94
CA GLY A 237 -0.94 -6.08 8.34
C GLY A 237 0.01 -5.21 7.49
N SER A 238 -0.01 -3.89 7.69
CA SER A 238 0.86 -2.93 7.02
C SER A 238 1.89 -2.36 7.98
N PHE A 239 3.13 -2.18 7.49
CA PHE A 239 4.17 -1.49 8.23
C PHE A 239 4.25 -0.04 7.75
N GLU A 240 3.47 0.83 8.38
CA GLU A 240 3.50 2.27 8.15
C GLU A 240 3.84 2.99 9.45
N LEU A 241 4.97 3.70 9.43
CA LEU A 241 5.52 4.41 10.57
C LEU A 241 5.40 5.93 10.34
N SER A 242 4.50 6.58 11.05
CA SER A 242 4.40 8.05 11.05
C SER A 242 5.26 8.63 12.17
N LEU A 243 6.41 9.20 11.81
CA LEU A 243 7.37 9.78 12.76
C LEU A 243 7.24 11.30 12.92
N GLY A 244 6.37 11.96 12.15
CA GLY A 244 6.34 13.44 12.07
C GLY A 244 6.24 14.12 13.43
N MET A 245 5.29 13.71 14.28
CA MET A 245 5.11 14.29 15.61
C MET A 245 6.28 14.03 16.57
N VAL A 246 6.92 12.85 16.46
CA VAL A 246 8.06 12.48 17.31
C VAL A 246 9.28 13.31 16.93
N VAL A 247 9.51 13.53 15.63
CA VAL A 247 10.61 14.37 15.14
C VAL A 247 10.40 15.83 15.55
N GLU A 248 9.19 16.36 15.41
CA GLU A 248 8.86 17.74 15.83
C GLU A 248 9.07 17.94 17.33
N SER A 249 8.52 17.04 18.17
CA SER A 249 8.68 17.11 19.62
C SER A 249 10.13 16.91 20.06
N ALA A 250 10.89 16.04 19.39
CA ALA A 250 12.33 15.90 19.62
C ALA A 250 13.09 17.19 19.30
N GLY A 251 12.72 17.89 18.22
CA GLY A 251 13.29 19.20 17.88
C GLY A 251 13.04 20.25 18.96
N ILE A 252 11.81 20.31 19.49
CA ILE A 252 11.45 21.22 20.59
C ILE A 252 12.23 20.86 21.86
N LEU A 253 12.34 19.57 22.19
CA LEU A 253 13.13 19.11 23.34
C LEU A 253 14.60 19.51 23.18
N LEU A 254 15.21 19.29 22.01
CA LEU A 254 16.61 19.66 21.76
C LEU A 254 16.84 21.16 21.96
N LEU A 255 15.92 22.01 21.50
CA LEU A 255 15.97 23.45 21.72
C LEU A 255 16.02 23.78 23.21
N PHE A 256 15.05 23.27 24.00
CA PHE A 256 14.99 23.56 25.43
C PHE A 256 16.09 22.88 26.23
N ALA A 257 16.57 21.70 25.81
CA ALA A 257 17.72 21.04 26.39
C ALA A 257 18.99 21.87 26.21
N ALA A 258 19.19 22.47 25.02
CA ALA A 258 20.32 23.37 24.78
C ALA A 258 20.22 24.62 25.64
N LEU A 259 19.04 25.26 25.73
CA LEU A 259 18.82 26.42 26.59
C LEU A 259 19.04 26.09 28.08
N TYR A 260 18.52 24.95 28.53
CA TYR A 260 18.70 24.47 29.89
C TYR A 260 20.17 24.18 30.21
N GLY A 261 20.88 23.52 29.29
CA GLY A 261 22.32 23.26 29.41
C GLY A 261 23.15 24.55 29.48
N LEU A 262 22.84 25.54 28.65
CA LEU A 262 23.49 26.86 28.68
C LEU A 262 23.21 27.62 29.98
N ALA A 263 21.96 27.61 30.46
CA ALA A 263 21.60 28.23 31.72
C ALA A 263 22.31 27.56 32.91
N LYS A 264 22.42 26.22 32.88
CA LYS A 264 23.15 25.45 33.89
C LYS A 264 24.65 25.70 33.85
N TRP A 265 25.25 25.80 32.66
CA TRP A 265 26.68 26.08 32.51
C TRP A 265 27.08 27.47 33.01
N ARG A 266 26.12 28.40 33.07
CA ARG A 266 26.32 29.77 33.56
C ARG A 266 25.83 29.95 35.00
N ASP A 267 25.55 28.86 35.70
CA ASP A 267 25.13 28.85 37.11
C ASP A 267 23.85 29.67 37.39
N TRP A 268 22.92 29.72 36.43
CA TRP A 268 21.66 30.47 36.58
C TRP A 268 20.69 29.83 37.59
N PHE A 269 20.99 28.63 38.06
CA PHE A 269 20.12 27.87 38.94
C PHE A 269 20.55 27.91 40.41
N ASP A 270 21.66 28.56 40.75
CA ASP A 270 22.18 28.60 42.13
C ASP A 270 21.13 29.08 43.14
N VAL A 271 20.50 30.22 42.88
CA VAL A 271 19.46 30.78 43.75
C VAL A 271 18.18 29.94 43.75
N ILE A 272 17.95 29.13 42.71
CA ILE A 272 16.76 28.26 42.59
C ILE A 272 16.98 26.94 43.33
N ASP A 273 18.20 26.41 43.29
CA ASP A 273 18.58 25.10 43.84
C ASP A 273 19.17 25.18 45.25
N GLU A 274 19.48 26.38 45.75
CA GLU A 274 19.71 26.63 47.17
C GLU A 274 18.50 26.14 47.98
N GLU A 275 18.68 25.02 48.70
CA GLU A 275 17.74 24.47 49.68
C GLU A 275 17.28 25.56 50.67
N GLU A 276 16.01 25.49 51.10
CA GLU A 276 15.39 26.44 52.04
C GLU A 276 16.13 26.55 53.39
#